data_AF-A0A3D1R170-F1
#
_entry.id   AF-A0A3D1R170-F1
#
_cell.length_a   1.000
_cell.length_b   1.000
_cell.length_c   1.000
_cell.angle_alpha   90.00
_cell.angle_beta   90.00
_cell.angle_gamma   90.00
#
_symmetry.space_group_name_H-M   'P 1'
#
loop_
_entity.id
_entity.type
_entity.pdbx_description
1 polymer ?
#
loop_
_entity_poly.entity_id
_entity_poly.type
_entity_poly.pdbx_seq_one_letter_code
_entity_poly.pdbx_strand_id
1 'polypeptide(L)'
;MRVDGKRPRKGDRVVPGSEITGEVSAGAAAVEPQPELSLSVLVEAPEFVVLDKPAGLPSHPLREGERGTLANALVAHFPECGEASPDPRECGLAHRLDVETSGAIVAARSRAAYETLRAAFSERRVGKRYLALVG
;
A
#
# COMPACT_ATOMS: atom_id res chain seq x y z
N MET A 1 -15.43 4.45 -14.87
CA MET A 1 -16.53 3.68 -14.28
C MET A 1 -17.86 4.36 -14.57
N ARG A 2 -18.82 3.62 -15.10
CA ARG A 2 -20.20 4.01 -15.39
C ARG A 2 -21.13 2.93 -14.83
N VAL A 3 -22.32 3.33 -14.40
CA VAL A 3 -23.43 2.45 -14.02
C VAL A 3 -24.58 2.80 -14.95
N ASP A 4 -25.08 1.83 -15.71
CA ASP A 4 -26.14 2.00 -16.72
C ASP A 4 -25.81 3.17 -17.68
N GLY A 5 -24.54 3.22 -18.13
CA GLY A 5 -24.01 4.25 -19.03
C GLY A 5 -23.69 5.61 -18.40
N LYS A 6 -24.10 5.87 -17.15
CA LYS A 6 -23.94 7.17 -16.46
C LYS A 6 -22.78 7.16 -15.47
N ARG A 7 -22.14 8.31 -15.25
CA ARG A 7 -21.09 8.46 -14.22
C ARG A 7 -21.76 8.52 -12.84
N PRO A 8 -21.55 7.54 -11.93
CA PRO A 8 -22.18 7.54 -10.61
C PRO A 8 -21.53 8.58 -9.69
N ARG A 9 -22.30 9.05 -8.71
CA ARG A 9 -21.78 9.84 -7.58
C ARG A 9 -21.32 8.90 -6.47
N LYS A 10 -20.42 9.41 -5.62
CA LYS A 10 -19.96 8.67 -4.43
C LYS A 10 -21.16 8.34 -3.54
N GLY A 11 -21.41 7.05 -3.32
CA GLY A 11 -22.52 6.56 -2.49
C GLY A 11 -23.81 6.24 -3.26
N ASP A 12 -23.86 6.40 -4.59
CA ASP A 12 -25.01 5.96 -5.37
C ASP A 12 -25.20 4.43 -5.24
N ARG A 13 -26.45 3.99 -5.00
CA ARG A 13 -26.80 2.59 -4.78
C ARG A 13 -26.92 1.85 -6.10
N VAL A 14 -26.19 0.75 -6.25
CA VAL A 14 -26.33 -0.17 -7.39
C VAL A 14 -27.47 -1.15 -7.11
N VAL A 15 -28.33 -1.39 -8.10
CA VAL A 15 -29.47 -2.32 -7.99
C VAL A 15 -29.20 -3.61 -8.79
N PRO A 16 -29.83 -4.74 -8.43
CA PRO A 16 -29.75 -5.95 -9.24
C PRO A 16 -30.16 -5.68 -10.69
N GLY A 17 -29.31 -6.09 -11.63
CA GLY A 17 -29.50 -5.86 -13.07
C GLY A 17 -28.79 -4.63 -13.64
N SER A 18 -28.17 -3.78 -12.81
CA SER A 18 -27.35 -2.68 -13.31
C SER A 18 -26.09 -3.16 -14.03
N GLU A 19 -25.78 -2.53 -15.15
CA GLU A 19 -24.55 -2.76 -15.91
C GLU A 19 -23.46 -1.80 -15.45
N ILE A 20 -22.31 -2.35 -15.03
CA ILE A 20 -21.15 -1.55 -14.60
C ILE A 20 -20.06 -1.68 -15.66
N THR A 21 -19.69 -0.55 -16.28
CA THR A 21 -18.60 -0.50 -17.27
C THR A 21 -17.47 0.39 -16.79
N GLY A 22 -16.22 0.00 -17.07
CA GLY A 22 -15.05 0.76 -16.68
C GLY A 22 -13.89 0.47 -17.59
N GLU A 23 -13.14 1.51 -17.92
CA GLU A 23 -11.82 1.37 -18.50
C GLU A 23 -10.83 1.07 -17.37
N VAL A 24 -10.13 -0.04 -17.50
CA VAL A 24 -9.00 -0.39 -16.65
C VAL A 24 -7.76 0.12 -17.38
N SER A 25 -7.04 1.08 -16.79
CA SER A 25 -5.77 1.51 -17.37
C SER A 25 -4.78 0.35 -17.36
N ALA A 26 -3.88 0.31 -18.34
CA ALA A 26 -2.71 -0.57 -18.31
C ALA A 26 -1.99 -0.38 -16.96
N GLY A 27 -1.42 -1.46 -16.43
CA GLY A 27 -0.96 -1.59 -15.05
C GLY A 27 -0.15 -0.38 -14.55
N ALA A 28 -0.27 -0.09 -13.25
CA ALA A 28 0.43 1.03 -12.64
C ALA A 28 1.95 0.92 -12.89
N ALA A 29 2.59 2.06 -13.17
CA ALA A 29 4.03 2.13 -13.32
C ALA A 29 4.74 1.68 -12.02
N ALA A 30 5.96 1.15 -12.17
CA ALA A 30 6.83 0.86 -11.04
C ALA A 30 7.11 2.14 -10.23
N VAL A 31 7.24 1.99 -8.91
CA VAL A 31 7.57 3.10 -8.02
C VAL A 31 9.01 3.52 -8.25
N GLU A 32 9.23 4.81 -8.48
CA GLU A 32 10.55 5.40 -8.61
C GLU A 32 11.24 5.52 -7.23
N PRO A 33 12.49 5.04 -7.06
CA PRO A 33 13.25 5.24 -5.83
C PRO A 33 13.55 6.71 -5.52
N GLN A 34 13.41 7.11 -4.26
CA GLN A 34 13.75 8.46 -3.78
C GLN A 34 14.69 8.41 -2.57
N PRO A 35 16.03 8.34 -2.77
CA PRO A 35 17.01 8.23 -1.69
C PRO A 35 17.09 9.46 -0.78
N GLU A 36 16.51 10.59 -1.19
CA GLU A 36 16.39 11.79 -0.38
C GLU A 36 15.33 11.69 0.73
N LEU A 37 14.41 10.72 0.65
CA LEU A 37 13.40 10.49 1.69
C LEU A 37 13.98 9.64 2.82
N SER A 38 13.86 10.10 4.06
CA SER A 38 14.30 9.33 5.22
C SER A 38 13.46 8.07 5.42
N LEU A 39 14.11 6.95 5.72
CA LEU A 39 13.47 5.69 6.08
C LEU A 39 13.87 5.27 7.49
N SER A 40 12.91 5.21 8.41
CA SER A 40 13.11 4.70 9.77
C SER A 40 12.82 3.20 9.81
N VAL A 41 13.83 2.38 10.12
CA VAL A 41 13.72 0.92 10.18
C VAL A 41 13.68 0.47 11.64
N LEU A 42 12.58 -0.18 12.03
CA LEU A 42 12.40 -0.78 13.35
C LEU A 42 12.98 -2.20 13.43
N VAL A 43 12.82 -2.97 12.35
CA VAL A 43 13.31 -4.34 12.24
C VAL A 43 13.78 -4.58 10.81
N GLU A 44 14.96 -5.16 10.67
CA GLU A 44 15.46 -5.71 9.41
C GLU A 44 15.66 -7.22 9.56
N ALA A 45 14.95 -8.00 8.75
CA ALA A 45 15.04 -9.45 8.74
C ALA A 45 15.30 -9.96 7.30
N PRO A 46 15.69 -11.23 7.11
CA PRO A 46 15.94 -11.77 5.78
C PRO A 46 14.73 -11.68 4.84
N GLU A 47 13.51 -11.88 5.35
CA GLU A 47 12.29 -11.95 4.51
C GLU A 47 11.44 -10.69 4.53
N PHE A 48 11.63 -9.81 5.52
CA PHE A 48 10.83 -8.60 5.68
C PHE A 48 11.59 -7.51 6.41
N VAL A 49 11.09 -6.28 6.29
CA VAL A 49 11.49 -5.12 7.09
C VAL A 49 10.26 -4.51 7.74
N VAL A 50 10.41 -3.96 8.95
CA VAL A 50 9.38 -3.17 9.63
C VAL A 50 9.86 -1.74 9.71
N LEU A 51 9.02 -0.83 9.22
CA LEU A 51 9.31 0.59 9.11
C LEU A 51 8.46 1.36 10.12
N ASP A 52 9.00 2.46 10.65
CA ASP A 52 8.21 3.43 11.40
C ASP A 52 7.75 4.54 10.45
N LYS A 53 6.48 4.49 10.03
CA LYS A 53 5.92 5.48 9.11
C LYS A 53 5.53 6.73 9.90
N PRO A 54 6.01 7.93 9.53
CA PRO A 54 5.49 9.16 10.13
C PRO A 54 4.05 9.44 9.69
N ALA A 55 3.33 10.25 10.46
CA ALA A 55 2.05 10.84 10.03
C ALA A 55 2.31 11.86 8.90
N GLY A 56 1.32 12.08 8.04
CA GLY A 56 1.43 12.94 6.86
C GLY A 56 2.08 12.29 5.63
N LEU A 57 2.62 11.07 5.76
CA LEU A 57 3.27 10.35 4.67
C LEU A 57 2.34 9.26 4.08
N PRO A 58 2.01 9.29 2.77
CA PRO A 58 1.30 8.20 2.12
C PRO A 58 2.09 6.90 2.15
N SER A 59 1.41 5.75 2.30
CA SER A 59 2.08 4.44 2.29
C SER A 59 2.65 4.12 0.90
N HIS A 60 1.85 4.28 -0.14
CA HIS A 60 2.24 4.02 -1.53
C HIS A 60 1.52 5.00 -2.48
N PRO A 61 1.96 5.14 -3.74
CA PRO A 61 1.27 5.96 -4.74
C PRO A 61 -0.19 5.57 -4.90
N LEU A 62 -1.09 6.56 -4.86
CA LEU A 62 -2.51 6.40 -5.17
C LEU A 62 -2.82 6.83 -6.61
N ARG A 63 -1.94 7.63 -7.20
CA ARG A 63 -1.98 8.08 -8.59
C ARG A 63 -0.71 7.65 -9.32
N GLU A 64 -0.82 7.49 -10.63
CA GLU A 64 0.33 7.24 -11.48
C GLU A 64 1.34 8.39 -11.36
N GLY A 65 2.62 8.06 -11.20
CA GLY A 65 3.70 9.04 -11.04
C GLY A 65 3.69 9.82 -9.71
N GLU A 66 2.83 9.47 -8.75
CA GLU A 66 2.89 10.07 -7.41
C GLU A 66 4.20 9.67 -6.71
N ARG A 67 4.90 10.69 -6.21
CA ARG A 67 6.18 10.60 -5.48
C ARG A 67 5.96 11.04 -4.03
N GLY A 68 6.97 10.89 -3.19
CA GLY A 68 6.91 11.33 -1.78
C GLY A 68 6.16 10.36 -0.88
N THR A 69 6.18 9.06 -1.17
CA THR A 69 5.52 8.02 -0.38
C THR A 69 6.53 7.13 0.33
N LEU A 70 6.07 6.36 1.33
CA LEU A 70 6.92 5.37 2.00
C LEU A 70 7.45 4.32 1.02
N ALA A 71 6.67 3.91 0.01
CA ALA A 71 7.12 2.98 -1.01
C ALA A 71 8.31 3.53 -1.81
N ASN A 72 8.33 4.84 -2.12
CA ASN A 72 9.47 5.48 -2.82
C ASN A 72 10.75 5.42 -1.99
N ALA A 73 10.65 5.66 -0.67
CA ALA A 73 11.77 5.53 0.24
C ALA A 73 12.19 4.06 0.39
N LEU A 74 11.23 3.15 0.58
CA LEU A 74 11.46 1.72 0.72
C LEU A 74 12.32 1.15 -0.41
N VAL A 75 11.95 1.38 -1.67
CA VAL A 75 12.69 0.81 -2.81
C VAL A 75 14.04 1.49 -3.08
N ALA A 76 14.28 2.68 -2.50
CA ALA A 76 15.60 3.30 -2.53
C ALA A 76 16.58 2.62 -1.57
N HIS A 77 16.09 2.15 -0.42
CA HIS A 77 16.91 1.50 0.62
C HIS A 77 16.94 -0.04 0.50
N PHE A 78 15.84 -0.63 0.03
CA PHE A 78 15.65 -2.08 -0.14
C PHE A 78 15.08 -2.37 -1.54
N PRO A 79 15.89 -2.27 -2.61
CA PRO A 79 15.43 -2.42 -3.99
C PRO A 79 14.68 -3.74 -4.25
N GLU A 80 15.04 -4.82 -3.58
CA GLU A 80 14.40 -6.13 -3.68
C GLU A 80 12.92 -6.12 -3.26
N CYS A 81 12.50 -5.16 -2.42
CA CYS A 81 11.09 -4.99 -2.07
C CYS A 81 10.25 -4.52 -3.26
N GLY A 82 10.85 -3.91 -4.29
CA GLY A 82 10.16 -3.34 -5.46
C GLY A 82 9.28 -4.33 -6.22
N GLU A 83 9.66 -5.61 -6.23
CA GLU A 83 8.99 -6.67 -6.99
C GLU A 83 8.20 -7.65 -6.12
N ALA A 84 8.09 -7.39 -4.82
CA ALA A 84 7.48 -8.33 -3.88
C ALA A 84 5.94 -8.41 -3.98
N SER A 85 5.23 -7.33 -4.30
CA SER A 85 3.77 -7.24 -4.47
C SER A 85 3.36 -7.39 -5.95
N PRO A 86 2.20 -8.00 -6.25
CA PRO A 86 1.74 -8.06 -7.63
C PRO A 86 1.23 -6.69 -8.09
N ASP A 87 0.91 -5.80 -7.15
CA ASP A 87 0.69 -4.39 -7.41
C ASP A 87 2.02 -3.64 -7.29
N PRO A 88 2.58 -3.15 -8.41
CA PRO A 88 3.88 -2.48 -8.40
C PRO A 88 3.90 -1.22 -7.54
N ARG A 89 2.75 -0.61 -7.23
CA ARG A 89 2.65 0.56 -6.35
C ARG A 89 2.98 0.21 -4.91
N GLU A 90 2.55 -0.96 -4.44
CA GLU A 90 2.76 -1.38 -3.06
C GLU A 90 4.22 -1.77 -2.80
N CYS A 91 4.94 -2.17 -3.85
CA CYS A 91 6.30 -2.72 -3.76
C CYS A 91 6.31 -3.91 -2.80
N GLY A 92 6.81 -3.74 -1.57
CA GLY A 92 6.80 -4.78 -0.54
C GLY A 92 5.75 -4.60 0.53
N LEU A 93 5.07 -3.44 0.61
CA LEU A 93 4.18 -3.10 1.73
C LEU A 93 2.99 -4.06 1.80
N ALA A 94 3.00 -4.96 2.78
CA ALA A 94 1.98 -5.99 2.91
C ALA A 94 0.65 -5.44 3.46
N HIS A 95 0.66 -4.24 4.04
CA HIS A 95 -0.53 -3.51 4.44
C HIS A 95 -0.27 -2.01 4.32
N ARG A 96 -1.29 -1.19 4.60
CA ARG A 96 -1.19 0.26 4.62
C ARG A 96 -1.62 0.85 5.94
N LEU A 97 -1.16 2.06 6.20
CA LEU A 97 -1.69 2.98 7.19
C LEU A 97 -2.26 4.20 6.46
N ASP A 98 -3.25 4.87 7.07
CA ASP A 98 -3.75 6.13 6.54
C ASP A 98 -2.66 7.20 6.59
N VAL A 99 -2.81 8.26 5.77
CA VAL A 99 -1.79 9.31 5.62
C VAL A 99 -1.43 9.91 6.99
N GLU A 100 -2.44 10.31 7.76
CA GLU A 100 -2.27 10.90 9.10
C GLU A 100 -2.02 9.88 10.22
N THR A 101 -1.97 8.58 9.92
CA THR A 101 -1.64 7.56 10.92
C THR A 101 -0.15 7.27 10.89
N SER A 102 0.53 7.42 12.03
CA SER A 102 1.92 6.99 12.21
C SER A 102 2.03 5.55 12.73
N GLY A 103 3.23 4.99 12.67
CA GLY A 103 3.61 3.76 13.35
C GLY A 103 4.08 2.64 12.42
N ALA A 104 4.11 1.43 12.97
CA ALA A 104 4.73 0.27 12.35
C ALA A 104 3.99 -0.22 11.09
N ILE A 105 4.76 -0.42 10.01
CA ILE A 105 4.30 -1.01 8.75
C ILE A 105 5.33 -2.01 8.24
N VAL A 106 4.89 -3.19 7.79
CA VAL A 106 5.78 -4.26 7.31
C VAL A 106 5.85 -4.31 5.78
N ALA A 107 7.07 -4.46 5.26
CA ALA A 107 7.35 -4.70 3.85
C ALA A 107 8.05 -6.04 3.65
N ALA A 108 7.58 -6.83 2.69
CA ALA A 108 8.20 -8.07 2.27
C ALA A 108 9.38 -7.81 1.31
N ARG A 109 10.42 -8.63 1.41
CA ARG A 109 11.61 -8.57 0.54
C ARG A 109 11.53 -9.50 -0.66
N SER A 110 10.48 -10.33 -0.74
CA SER A 110 10.26 -11.29 -1.84
C SER A 110 8.77 -11.54 -2.08
N ARG A 111 8.44 -12.07 -3.28
CA ARG A 111 7.09 -12.52 -3.66
C ARG A 111 6.48 -13.49 -2.63
N ALA A 112 7.25 -14.51 -2.24
CA ALA A 112 6.78 -15.54 -1.32
C ALA A 112 6.54 -14.99 0.09
N ALA A 113 7.42 -14.11 0.57
CA ALA A 113 7.24 -13.41 1.85
C ALA A 113 6.01 -12.48 1.81
N TYR A 114 5.79 -11.78 0.71
CA TYR A 114 4.62 -10.91 0.53
C TYR A 114 3.32 -11.70 0.61
N GLU A 115 3.20 -12.80 -0.13
CA GLU A 115 2.02 -13.68 -0.10
C GLU A 115 1.75 -14.23 1.31
N THR A 116 2.81 -14.67 2.00
CA THR A 116 2.72 -15.17 3.38
C THR A 116 2.21 -14.10 4.35
N LEU A 117 2.77 -12.88 4.28
CA LEU A 117 2.36 -11.76 5.12
C LEU A 117 0.92 -11.34 4.80
N ARG A 118 0.54 -11.25 3.53
CA ARG A 118 -0.82 -10.93 3.10
C ARG A 118 -1.84 -11.93 3.62
N ALA A 119 -1.54 -13.23 3.53
CA ALA A 119 -2.36 -14.28 4.12
C ALA A 119 -2.47 -14.11 5.64
N ALA A 120 -1.38 -13.76 6.33
CA ALA A 120 -1.43 -13.52 7.78
C ALA A 120 -2.32 -12.33 8.17
N PHE A 121 -2.30 -11.25 7.39
CA PHE A 121 -3.19 -10.11 7.60
C PHE A 121 -4.65 -10.44 7.28
N SER A 122 -4.92 -11.15 6.18
CA SER A 122 -6.29 -11.49 5.76
C SER A 122 -6.95 -12.47 6.74
N GLU A 123 -6.18 -13.45 7.23
CA GLU A 123 -6.61 -14.45 8.22
C GLU A 123 -6.60 -13.92 9.67
N ARG A 124 -6.29 -12.63 9.86
CA ARG A 124 -6.24 -11.97 11.18
C ARG A 124 -5.28 -12.64 12.18
N ARG A 125 -4.22 -13.28 11.69
CA ARG A 125 -3.15 -13.85 12.52
C ARG A 125 -2.19 -12.78 13.05
N VAL A 126 -2.21 -11.59 12.46
CA VAL A 126 -1.39 -10.45 12.91
C VAL A 126 -2.14 -9.63 13.95
N GLY A 127 -1.60 -9.59 15.18
CA GLY A 127 -2.07 -8.69 16.23
C GLY A 127 -1.62 -7.25 15.96
N LYS A 128 -2.57 -6.31 16.00
CA LYS A 128 -2.30 -4.88 15.85
C LYS A 128 -2.77 -4.15 17.10
N ARG A 129 -1.94 -3.24 17.61
CA ARG A 129 -2.30 -2.36 18.73
C ARG A 129 -2.15 -0.91 18.28
N TYR A 130 -3.16 -0.11 18.60
CA TYR A 130 -3.20 1.32 18.28
C TYR A 130 -3.35 2.09 19.57
N LEU A 131 -2.55 3.14 19.74
CA LEU A 131 -2.75 4.14 20.78
C LEU A 131 -3.46 5.33 20.15
N ALA A 132 -4.64 5.67 20.67
CA ALA A 132 -5.43 6.80 20.21
C ALA A 132 -6.00 7.56 21.41
N LEU A 133 -6.09 8.87 21.26
CA LEU A 133 -6.84 9.74 22.17
C LEU A 133 -8.24 9.95 21.58
N VAL A 134 -9.27 9.69 22.38
CA VAL A 134 -10.67 9.87 21.98
C VAL A 134 -11.27 10.96 22.86
N GLY A 135 -11.86 11.97 22.23
CA GLY A 135 -12.54 13.09 22.88
C GLY A 135 -13.98 13.21 22.44
#